data_AF-A0A1H1ZWL6-F1
#
_entry.id   AF-A0A1H1ZWL6-F1
#
_cell.length_a   1.000
_cell.length_b   1.000
_cell.length_c   1.000
_cell.angle_alpha   90.00
_cell.angle_beta   90.00
_cell.angle_gamma   90.00
#
_symmetry.space_group_name_H-M   'P 1'
#
loop_
_entity.id
_entity.type
_entity.pdbx_description
1 polymer ?
#
loop_
_entity_poly.entity_id
_entity_poly.type
_entity_poly.pdbx_seq_one_letter_code
_entity_poly.pdbx_strand_id
1 'polypeptide(L)'
;MYKEVKGSIPTDSEVILGILNNSDSVLKRLYVAYFPMVLQLIINNNGTPDDAKDIYQEAIIILYNKVKAGDFELSSKLKTFLYSVCRRLWLKRLSQMARYGGDIRDFHEYSPVDDEVEKQNDMDIQFNKMGVALQLLGEPCKTIMEDFYINNRSMQEICERFGYTNADNAKTQKYKCLQRLKKLFFQQK
;
A
#
# COMPACT_ATOMS: atom_id res chain seq x y z
N MET A 1 -4.43 -13.27 -32.12
CA MET A 1 -2.95 -13.32 -32.12
C MET A 1 -2.41 -12.17 -31.28
N TYR A 2 -2.15 -12.39 -29.99
CA TYR A 2 -1.38 -11.43 -29.19
C TYR A 2 0.09 -11.73 -29.45
N LYS A 3 0.74 -10.94 -30.32
CA LYS A 3 2.19 -11.00 -30.49
C LYS A 3 2.83 -10.73 -29.13
N GLU A 4 3.69 -11.65 -28.69
CA GLU A 4 4.51 -11.51 -27.49
C GLU A 4 5.31 -10.21 -27.58
N VAL A 5 4.90 -9.20 -26.83
CA VAL A 5 5.76 -8.05 -26.55
C VAL A 5 6.75 -8.53 -25.50
N LYS A 6 7.85 -9.17 -25.94
CA LYS A 6 9.08 -9.33 -25.14
C LYS A 6 9.74 -7.96 -24.97
N GLY A 7 9.05 -7.06 -24.30
CA GLY A 7 9.62 -5.79 -23.84
C GLY A 7 10.06 -6.00 -22.40
N SER A 8 11.33 -5.70 -22.09
CA SER A 8 11.81 -5.58 -20.71
C SER A 8 10.83 -4.74 -19.88
N ILE A 9 10.68 -5.03 -18.58
CA ILE A 9 9.89 -4.18 -17.67
C ILE A 9 10.50 -2.77 -17.73
N PRO A 10 9.72 -1.71 -18.05
CA PRO A 10 10.26 -0.36 -18.10
C PRO A 10 10.62 0.08 -16.68
N THR A 11 11.74 0.78 -16.55
CA THR A 11 12.14 1.44 -15.31
C THR A 11 11.20 2.60 -15.00
N ASP A 12 11.12 3.02 -13.74
CA ASP A 12 10.23 4.09 -13.30
C ASP A 12 10.52 5.40 -14.08
N SER A 13 11.79 5.74 -14.30
CA SER A 13 12.21 6.89 -15.12
C SER A 13 11.81 6.76 -16.59
N GLU A 14 11.97 5.56 -17.20
CA GLU A 14 11.53 5.33 -18.59
C GLU A 14 10.02 5.52 -18.73
N VAL A 15 9.23 5.14 -17.72
CA VAL A 15 7.78 5.33 -17.73
C VAL A 15 7.44 6.81 -17.66
N ILE A 16 8.02 7.55 -16.72
CA ILE A 16 7.76 8.99 -16.55
C ILE A 16 8.14 9.75 -17.81
N LEU A 17 9.38 9.56 -18.31
CA LEU A 17 9.85 10.19 -19.54
C LEU A 17 9.03 9.76 -20.76
N GLY A 18 8.65 8.48 -20.82
CA GLY A 18 7.79 7.97 -21.90
C GLY A 18 6.44 8.65 -21.91
N ILE A 19 5.79 8.83 -20.76
CA ILE A 19 4.52 9.54 -20.64
C ILE A 19 4.67 11.01 -21.03
N LEU A 20 5.70 11.70 -20.53
CA LEU A 20 5.99 13.09 -20.89
C LEU A 20 6.13 13.27 -22.41
N ASN A 21 6.74 12.28 -23.09
CA ASN A 21 6.94 12.27 -24.54
C ASN A 21 5.81 11.60 -25.35
N ASN A 22 4.67 11.26 -24.74
CA ASN A 22 3.55 10.58 -25.41
C ASN A 22 3.94 9.24 -26.09
N SER A 23 4.80 8.46 -25.43
CA SER A 23 5.30 7.19 -25.95
C SER A 23 4.31 6.05 -25.71
N ASP A 24 3.55 5.70 -26.75
CA ASP A 24 2.64 4.56 -26.75
C ASP A 24 3.33 3.22 -26.44
N SER A 25 4.58 3.06 -26.87
CA SER A 25 5.35 1.84 -26.66
C SER A 25 5.66 1.60 -25.18
N VAL A 26 5.97 2.67 -24.45
CA VAL A 26 6.22 2.63 -23.00
C VAL A 26 4.93 2.29 -22.25
N LEU A 27 3.80 2.92 -22.61
CA LEU A 27 2.50 2.61 -22.01
C LEU A 27 2.09 1.16 -22.24
N LYS A 28 2.32 0.61 -23.45
CA LYS A 28 2.06 -0.81 -23.72
C LYS A 28 2.93 -1.74 -22.88
N ARG A 29 4.23 -1.44 -22.74
CA ARG A 29 5.15 -2.22 -21.88
C ARG A 29 4.73 -2.16 -20.42
N LEU A 30 4.38 -0.97 -19.92
CA LEU A 30 3.85 -0.76 -18.59
C LEU A 30 2.59 -1.59 -18.36
N TYR A 31 1.66 -1.56 -19.33
CA TYR A 31 0.41 -2.30 -19.25
C TYR A 31 0.67 -3.79 -19.05
N VAL A 32 1.46 -4.39 -19.93
CA VAL A 32 1.78 -5.83 -19.87
C VAL A 32 2.55 -6.19 -18.60
N ALA A 33 3.49 -5.34 -18.16
CA ALA A 33 4.34 -5.63 -17.01
C ALA A 33 3.58 -5.67 -15.67
N TYR A 34 2.61 -4.77 -15.46
CA TYR A 34 1.95 -4.62 -14.16
C TYR A 34 0.47 -5.00 -14.13
N PHE A 35 -0.18 -5.26 -15.27
CA PHE A 35 -1.56 -5.77 -15.26
C PHE A 35 -1.75 -7.05 -14.43
N PRO A 36 -0.84 -8.06 -14.45
CA PRO A 36 -1.05 -9.29 -13.68
C PRO A 36 -1.22 -9.08 -12.17
N MET A 37 -0.54 -8.10 -11.56
CA MET A 37 -0.71 -7.81 -10.14
C MET A 37 -2.07 -7.18 -9.82
N VAL A 38 -2.63 -6.39 -10.75
CA VAL A 38 -3.94 -5.77 -10.61
C VAL A 38 -5.03 -6.82 -10.81
N LEU A 39 -4.87 -7.68 -11.81
CA LEU A 39 -5.77 -8.83 -12.02
C LEU A 39 -5.91 -9.67 -10.76
N GLN A 40 -4.79 -10.01 -10.11
CA GLN A 40 -4.80 -10.77 -8.85
C GLN A 40 -5.48 -10.00 -7.72
N LEU A 41 -5.20 -8.70 -7.56
CA LEU A 41 -5.86 -7.85 -6.58
C LEU A 41 -7.38 -7.90 -6.75
N ILE A 42 -7.89 -7.74 -7.97
CA ILE A 42 -9.33 -7.62 -8.24
C ILE A 42 -10.03 -8.98 -8.08
N ILE A 43 -9.48 -10.06 -8.66
CA ILE A 43 -10.05 -11.41 -8.53
C ILE A 43 -10.13 -11.83 -7.06
N ASN A 44 -9.10 -11.55 -6.26
CA ASN A 44 -9.07 -11.90 -4.83
C ASN A 44 -10.01 -11.04 -3.97
N ASN A 45 -10.65 -10.01 -4.55
CA ASN A 45 -11.55 -9.09 -3.85
C ASN A 45 -12.88 -8.97 -4.59
N ASN A 46 -13.49 -10.10 -4.98
CA ASN A 46 -14.84 -10.18 -5.55
C ASN A 46 -15.03 -9.47 -6.91
N GLY A 47 -13.97 -9.29 -7.69
CA GLY A 47 -14.04 -8.70 -9.02
C GLY A 47 -13.79 -9.68 -10.15
N THR A 48 -14.04 -9.24 -11.38
CA THR A 48 -13.83 -10.02 -12.61
C THR A 48 -12.56 -9.60 -13.35
N PRO A 49 -12.09 -10.40 -14.34
CA PRO A 49 -11.00 -9.97 -15.23
C PRO A 49 -11.32 -8.69 -16.01
N ASP A 50 -12.59 -8.43 -16.31
CA ASP A 50 -12.98 -7.19 -17.00
C ASP A 50 -12.98 -6.00 -16.04
N ASP A 51 -13.42 -6.16 -14.79
CA ASP A 51 -13.22 -5.15 -13.74
C ASP A 51 -11.74 -4.79 -13.59
N ALA A 52 -10.85 -5.79 -13.66
CA ALA A 52 -9.42 -5.55 -13.57
C ALA A 52 -8.90 -4.69 -14.72
N LYS A 53 -9.40 -4.90 -15.95
CA LYS A 53 -9.03 -4.07 -17.11
C LYS A 53 -9.49 -2.63 -16.89
N ASP A 54 -10.74 -2.44 -16.49
CA ASP A 54 -11.32 -1.12 -16.26
C ASP A 54 -10.55 -0.34 -15.18
N ILE A 55 -10.36 -0.96 -14.01
CA ILE A 55 -9.63 -0.35 -12.89
C ILE A 55 -8.20 -0.01 -13.28
N TYR A 56 -7.54 -0.90 -14.03
CA TYR A 56 -6.17 -0.66 -14.44
C TYR A 56 -6.07 0.45 -15.48
N GLN A 57 -6.98 0.53 -16.45
CA GLN A 57 -7.02 1.63 -17.41
C GLN A 57 -7.24 2.97 -16.71
N GLU A 58 -8.17 3.04 -15.75
CA GLU A 58 -8.41 4.24 -14.96
C GLU A 58 -7.15 4.65 -14.16
N ALA A 59 -6.46 3.69 -13.54
CA ALA A 59 -5.21 3.94 -12.83
C ALA A 59 -4.09 4.48 -13.75
N ILE A 60 -4.01 3.98 -14.98
CA ILE A 60 -3.04 4.47 -15.99
C ILE A 60 -3.37 5.89 -16.44
N ILE A 61 -4.65 6.24 -16.59
CA ILE A 61 -5.09 7.61 -16.90
C ILE A 61 -4.71 8.57 -15.75
N ILE A 62 -4.92 8.16 -14.50
CA ILE A 62 -4.52 8.95 -13.32
C ILE A 62 -3.01 9.18 -13.30
N LEU A 63 -2.22 8.13 -13.55
CA LEU A 63 -0.77 8.24 -13.66
C LEU A 63 -0.37 9.21 -14.78
N TYR A 64 -0.97 9.05 -15.97
CA TYR A 64 -0.68 9.88 -17.14
C TYR A 64 -0.93 11.36 -16.85
N ASN A 65 -2.09 11.68 -16.27
CA ASN A 65 -2.47 13.05 -15.95
C ASN A 65 -1.56 13.67 -14.90
N LYS A 66 -1.22 12.92 -13.83
CA LYS A 66 -0.28 13.38 -12.81
C LYS A 66 1.10 13.68 -13.40
N VAL A 67 1.65 12.78 -14.20
CA VAL A 67 2.95 13.01 -14.86
C VAL A 67 2.89 14.23 -15.78
N LYS A 68 1.79 14.41 -16.53
CA LYS A 68 1.61 15.58 -17.42
C LYS A 68 1.41 16.90 -16.69
N ALA A 69 0.87 16.89 -15.48
CA ALA A 69 0.73 18.09 -14.65
C ALA A 69 2.09 18.65 -14.19
N GLY A 70 3.14 17.82 -14.19
CA GLY A 70 4.52 18.25 -13.95
C GLY A 70 4.95 18.31 -12.48
N ASP A 71 4.04 18.04 -11.55
CA ASP A 71 4.26 17.99 -10.09
C ASP A 71 4.38 16.55 -9.55
N PHE A 72 4.45 15.56 -10.45
CA PHE A 72 4.49 14.16 -10.07
C PHE A 72 5.88 13.74 -9.57
N GLU A 73 6.01 13.68 -8.25
CA GLU A 73 7.15 13.07 -7.58
C GLU A 73 6.85 11.64 -7.13
N LEU A 74 7.74 10.73 -7.51
CA LEU A 74 7.61 9.31 -7.16
C LEU A 74 8.22 9.06 -5.78
N SER A 75 7.41 9.07 -4.72
CA SER A 75 7.85 8.79 -3.35
C SER A 75 8.05 7.30 -3.04
N SER A 76 7.67 6.42 -3.97
CA SER A 76 7.80 4.96 -3.86
C SER A 76 8.00 4.36 -5.25
N LYS A 77 8.28 3.05 -5.37
CA LYS A 77 8.37 2.40 -6.68
C LYS A 77 7.07 2.54 -7.46
N LEU A 78 7.14 2.71 -8.78
CA LEU A 78 5.97 2.90 -9.63
C LEU A 78 4.95 1.75 -9.52
N LYS A 79 5.45 0.52 -9.40
CA LYS A 79 4.63 -0.67 -9.15
C LYS A 79 3.76 -0.50 -7.90
N THR A 80 4.32 0.04 -6.81
CA THR A 80 3.61 0.28 -5.55
C THR A 80 2.57 1.37 -5.72
N PHE A 81 2.91 2.47 -6.40
CA PHE A 81 1.97 3.52 -6.73
C PHE A 81 0.75 2.98 -7.49
N LEU A 82 0.98 2.26 -8.59
CA LEU A 82 -0.09 1.69 -9.41
C LEU A 82 -0.97 0.72 -8.63
N TYR A 83 -0.38 -0.14 -7.80
CA TYR A 83 -1.13 -1.06 -6.95
C TYR A 83 -2.04 -0.31 -5.97
N SER A 84 -1.53 0.74 -5.32
CA SER A 84 -2.29 1.55 -4.38
C SER A 84 -3.45 2.30 -5.04
N VAL A 85 -3.23 2.87 -6.24
CA VAL A 85 -4.28 3.53 -7.02
C VAL A 85 -5.37 2.53 -7.40
N CYS A 86 -5.00 1.37 -7.96
CA CYS A 86 -5.96 0.33 -8.33
C CYS A 86 -6.77 -0.17 -7.13
N ARG A 87 -6.12 -0.39 -5.98
CA ARG A 87 -6.79 -0.82 -4.74
C ARG A 87 -7.81 0.21 -4.28
N ARG A 88 -7.46 1.49 -4.29
CA ARG A 88 -8.39 2.57 -3.92
C ARG A 88 -9.60 2.63 -4.85
N LEU A 89 -9.37 2.59 -6.17
CA LEU A 89 -10.44 2.59 -7.17
C LEU A 89 -11.39 1.40 -6.99
N TRP A 90 -10.83 0.21 -6.74
CA TRP A 90 -11.63 -0.99 -6.55
C TRP A 90 -12.46 -0.95 -5.26
N LEU A 91 -11.87 -0.54 -4.13
CA LEU A 91 -12.61 -0.38 -2.88
C LEU A 91 -13.75 0.64 -3.02
N LYS A 92 -13.52 1.73 -3.76
CA LYS A 92 -14.56 2.70 -4.10
C LYS A 92 -15.68 2.04 -4.90
N ARG A 93 -15.37 1.25 -5.93
CA ARG A 93 -16.36 0.51 -6.74
C ARG A 93 -17.14 -0.50 -5.88
N LEU A 94 -16.48 -1.29 -5.05
CA LEU A 94 -17.13 -2.22 -4.13
C LEU A 94 -18.10 -1.50 -3.17
N SER A 95 -17.69 -0.36 -2.61
CA SER A 95 -18.57 0.43 -1.72
C SER A 95 -19.82 0.95 -2.45
N GLN A 96 -19.69 1.32 -3.73
CA GLN A 96 -20.82 1.75 -4.55
C GLN A 96 -21.74 0.57 -4.88
N MET A 97 -21.16 -0.59 -5.24
CA MET A 97 -21.93 -1.81 -5.49
C MET A 97 -22.71 -2.26 -4.24
N ALA A 98 -22.10 -2.20 -3.05
CA ALA A 98 -22.77 -2.52 -1.79
C ALA A 98 -23.89 -1.55 -1.42
N ARG A 99 -23.80 -0.27 -1.84
CA ARG A 99 -24.86 0.73 -1.62
C ARG A 99 -26.08 0.52 -2.52
N TYR A 100 -25.89 -0.01 -3.72
CA TYR A 100 -26.97 -0.20 -4.71
C TYR A 100 -27.42 -1.66 -4.89
N GLY A 101 -26.66 -2.63 -4.39
CA GLY A 101 -26.98 -4.06 -4.36
C GLY A 101 -27.15 -4.53 -2.93
N GLY A 102 -28.38 -4.80 -2.52
CA GLY A 102 -28.69 -5.27 -1.16
C GLY A 102 -27.89 -6.50 -0.73
N ASP A 103 -27.45 -6.44 0.53
CA ASP A 103 -26.78 -7.45 1.36
C ASP A 103 -25.40 -7.95 0.88
N ILE A 104 -24.40 -7.08 1.04
CA ILE A 104 -23.04 -7.52 1.37
C ILE A 104 -22.69 -6.89 2.72
N ARG A 105 -22.80 -7.67 3.79
CA ARG A 105 -22.39 -7.26 5.12
C ARG A 105 -20.89 -7.02 5.15
N ASP A 106 -20.54 -5.90 5.77
CA ASP A 106 -19.21 -5.49 6.22
C ASP A 106 -18.31 -4.83 5.17
N PHE A 107 -18.60 -3.56 4.85
CA PHE A 107 -17.53 -2.62 4.49
C PHE A 107 -17.87 -1.21 4.98
N HIS A 108 -16.95 -0.65 5.78
CA HIS A 108 -17.08 0.65 6.42
C HIS A 108 -17.27 1.76 5.37
N GLU A 109 -18.20 2.66 5.68
CA GLU A 109 -18.71 3.74 4.82
C GLU A 109 -17.59 4.67 4.31
N TYR A 110 -17.49 4.87 2.98
CA TYR A 110 -16.56 5.81 2.34
C TYR A 110 -17.30 7.04 1.79
N SER A 111 -16.82 8.24 2.11
CA SER A 111 -17.32 9.53 1.62
C SER A 111 -16.34 10.13 0.58
N PRO A 112 -16.78 10.61 -0.60
CA PRO A 112 -15.90 10.85 -1.74
C PRO A 112 -15.46 12.31 -1.97
N VAL A 113 -15.22 13.13 -0.93
CA VAL A 113 -15.03 14.60 -1.12
C VAL A 113 -13.85 15.17 -0.31
N ASP A 114 -12.59 14.73 -0.48
CA ASP A 114 -11.43 15.51 0.01
C ASP A 114 -10.00 15.07 -0.47
N ASP A 115 -9.87 14.49 -1.66
CA ASP A 115 -8.77 13.57 -2.02
C ASP A 115 -7.30 14.10 -2.05
N GLU A 116 -7.02 15.39 -1.85
CA GLU A 116 -5.63 15.92 -1.81
C GLU A 116 -5.22 16.45 -0.42
N VAL A 117 -6.12 17.10 0.31
CA VAL A 117 -5.88 17.55 1.69
C VAL A 117 -5.99 16.37 2.67
N GLU A 118 -6.86 15.39 2.41
CA GLU A 118 -6.98 14.18 3.23
C GLU A 118 -5.75 13.25 3.18
N LYS A 119 -4.94 13.24 2.12
CA LYS A 119 -3.79 12.30 2.04
C LYS A 119 -2.62 12.69 2.95
N GLN A 120 -2.31 13.97 3.06
CA GLN A 120 -1.33 14.45 4.04
C GLN A 120 -1.89 14.30 5.45
N ASN A 121 -3.15 14.68 5.65
CA ASN A 121 -3.84 14.51 6.93
C ASN A 121 -3.90 13.05 7.37
N ASP A 122 -4.19 12.09 6.49
CA ASP A 122 -4.24 10.66 6.81
C ASP A 122 -2.88 10.13 7.22
N MET A 123 -1.81 10.48 6.50
CA MET A 123 -0.47 10.03 6.88
C MET A 123 -0.06 10.59 8.24
N ASP A 124 -0.35 11.87 8.48
CA ASP A 124 -0.08 12.52 9.76
C ASP A 124 -0.96 11.96 10.89
N ILE A 125 -2.23 11.65 10.62
CA ILE A 125 -3.15 10.99 11.56
C ILE A 125 -2.65 9.59 11.88
N GLN A 126 -2.27 8.78 10.88
CA GLN A 126 -1.73 7.44 11.11
C GLN A 126 -0.40 7.49 11.86
N PHE A 127 0.46 8.48 11.58
CA PHE A 127 1.72 8.68 12.29
C PHE A 127 1.48 9.06 13.76
N ASN A 128 0.56 9.99 14.02
CA ASN A 128 0.14 10.36 15.37
C ASN A 128 -0.49 9.17 16.11
N LYS A 129 -1.40 8.42 15.46
CA LYS A 129 -1.99 7.19 16.03
C LYS A 129 -0.92 6.15 16.36
N MET A 130 0.09 5.99 15.52
CA MET A 130 1.23 5.09 15.81
C MET A 130 2.03 5.58 17.01
N GLY A 131 2.30 6.88 17.11
CA GLY A 131 2.98 7.49 18.26
C GLY A 131 2.24 7.24 19.58
N VAL A 132 0.93 7.45 19.61
CA VAL A 132 0.08 7.18 20.78
C VAL A 132 0.05 5.68 21.08
N ALA A 133 -0.10 4.82 20.07
CA ALA A 133 -0.11 3.37 20.26
C ALA A 133 1.22 2.85 20.84
N LEU A 134 2.37 3.41 20.41
CA LEU A 134 3.69 3.09 20.98
C LEU A 134 3.84 3.57 22.42
N GLN A 135 3.28 4.73 22.77
CA GLN A 135 3.26 5.19 24.16
C GLN A 135 2.41 4.27 25.05
N LEU A 136 1.21 3.89 24.61
CA LEU A 136 0.34 2.97 25.34
C LEU A 136 0.88 1.53 25.42
N LEU A 137 1.74 1.13 24.46
CA LEU A 137 2.36 -0.19 24.47
C LEU A 137 3.24 -0.40 25.71
N GLY A 138 3.90 0.67 26.16
CA GLY A 138 4.74 0.71 27.36
C GLY A 138 6.04 -0.10 27.24
N GLU A 139 6.89 0.03 28.25
CA GLU A 139 8.12 -0.75 28.36
C GLU A 139 7.86 -2.16 28.90
N PRO A 140 8.66 -3.18 28.53
CA PRO A 140 9.82 -3.13 27.61
C PRO A 140 9.43 -3.18 26.12
N CYS A 141 8.15 -3.33 25.81
CA CYS A 141 7.69 -3.60 24.44
C CYS A 141 7.96 -2.44 23.48
N LYS A 142 7.81 -1.20 23.92
CA LYS A 142 8.13 -0.01 23.12
C LYS A 142 9.60 -0.04 22.68
N THR A 143 10.54 -0.14 23.63
CA THR A 143 11.96 -0.17 23.29
C THR A 143 12.32 -1.37 22.41
N ILE A 144 11.72 -2.55 22.61
CA ILE A 144 11.94 -3.72 21.72
C ILE A 144 11.51 -3.42 20.28
N MET A 145 10.40 -2.71 20.09
CA MET A 145 9.90 -2.35 18.76
C MET A 145 10.78 -1.29 18.09
N GLU A 146 11.19 -0.27 18.83
CA GLU A 146 12.11 0.77 18.34
C GLU A 146 13.48 0.19 17.99
N ASP A 147 14.03 -0.66 18.84
CA ASP A 147 15.33 -1.28 18.58
C ASP A 147 15.35 -2.15 17.34
N PHE A 148 14.27 -2.90 17.09
CA PHE A 148 14.21 -3.77 15.93
C PHE A 148 13.88 -3.01 14.64
N TYR A 149 12.87 -2.14 14.64
CA TYR A 149 12.35 -1.51 13.42
C TYR A 149 12.97 -0.15 13.09
N ILE A 150 13.50 0.57 14.08
CA ILE A 150 14.10 1.90 13.89
C ILE A 150 15.63 1.80 13.96
N ASN A 151 16.16 1.16 15.00
CA ASN A 151 17.60 1.07 15.21
C ASN A 151 18.25 -0.15 14.50
N ASN A 152 17.46 -0.98 13.81
CA ASN A 152 17.90 -2.16 13.08
C ASN A 152 18.77 -3.14 13.90
N ARG A 153 18.54 -3.25 15.21
CA ARG A 153 19.28 -4.17 16.07
C ARG A 153 18.90 -5.62 15.78
N SER A 154 19.89 -6.50 15.83
CA SER A 154 19.71 -7.94 15.74
C SER A 154 18.99 -8.50 16.97
N MET A 155 18.38 -9.67 16.85
CA MET A 155 17.70 -10.31 17.98
C MET A 155 18.68 -10.78 19.06
N GLN A 156 19.95 -10.98 18.71
CA GLN A 156 21.03 -11.24 19.67
C GLN A 156 21.28 -9.99 20.52
N GLU A 157 21.46 -8.81 19.92
CA GLU A 157 21.68 -7.57 20.66
C GLU A 157 20.48 -7.20 21.54
N ILE A 158 19.26 -7.41 21.06
CA ILE A 158 18.04 -7.20 21.87
C ILE A 158 17.96 -8.24 23.00
N CYS A 159 18.36 -9.48 22.75
CA CYS A 159 18.43 -10.52 23.79
C CYS A 159 19.35 -10.11 24.93
N GLU A 160 20.57 -9.68 24.61
CA GLU A 160 21.58 -9.23 25.58
C GLU A 160 21.10 -8.00 26.35
N ARG A 161 20.56 -7.00 25.63
CA ARG A 161 20.09 -5.74 26.23
C ARG A 161 18.98 -5.95 27.28
N PHE A 162 18.07 -6.88 27.03
CA PHE A 162 16.91 -7.14 27.91
C PHE A 162 17.11 -8.33 28.85
N GLY A 163 18.27 -8.98 28.81
CA GLY A 163 18.57 -10.14 29.66
C GLY A 163 17.72 -11.38 29.34
N TYR A 164 17.32 -11.56 28.08
CA TYR A 164 16.64 -12.80 27.67
C TYR A 164 17.63 -13.97 27.63
N THR A 165 17.14 -15.18 27.88
CA THR A 165 17.97 -16.39 27.91
C THR A 165 18.55 -16.76 26.53
N ASN A 166 17.83 -16.43 25.46
CA ASN A 166 18.26 -16.64 24.09
C ASN A 166 17.49 -15.74 23.11
N ALA A 167 18.00 -15.62 21.88
CA ALA A 167 17.41 -14.79 20.85
C ALA A 167 15.99 -15.22 20.44
N ASP A 168 15.61 -16.48 20.63
CA ASP A 168 14.27 -16.96 20.30
C ASP A 168 13.22 -16.50 21.32
N ASN A 169 13.61 -16.36 22.60
CA ASN A 169 12.79 -15.71 23.61
C ASN A 169 12.58 -14.23 23.26
N ALA A 170 13.62 -13.53 22.80
CA ALA A 170 13.51 -12.14 22.34
C ALA A 170 12.60 -12.01 21.11
N LYS A 171 12.70 -12.93 20.12
CA LYS A 171 11.78 -12.98 18.97
C LYS A 171 10.34 -13.21 19.39
N THR A 172 10.11 -14.15 20.31
CA THR A 172 8.78 -14.47 20.83
C THR A 172 8.19 -13.27 21.56
N GLN A 173 8.98 -12.58 22.37
CA GLN A 173 8.56 -11.37 23.05
C GLN A 173 8.24 -10.24 22.06
N LYS A 174 9.11 -10.00 21.07
CA LYS A 174 8.85 -9.03 19.99
C LYS A 174 7.54 -9.35 19.28
N TYR A 175 7.26 -10.61 18.97
CA TYR A 175 6.00 -11.02 18.37
C TYR A 175 4.80 -10.65 19.25
N LYS A 176 4.84 -10.95 20.56
CA LYS A 176 3.78 -10.57 21.50
C LYS A 176 3.59 -9.05 21.58
N CYS A 177 4.68 -8.29 21.63
CA CYS A 177 4.65 -6.82 21.62
C CYS A 177 4.04 -6.27 20.32
N LEU A 178 4.38 -6.84 19.17
CA LEU A 178 3.79 -6.47 17.88
C LEU A 178 2.29 -6.74 17.83
N GLN A 179 1.81 -7.88 18.35
CA GLN A 179 0.37 -8.16 18.40
C GLN A 179 -0.38 -7.16 19.30
N ARG A 180 0.21 -6.81 20.45
CA ARG A 180 -0.34 -5.76 21.32
C ARG A 180 -0.36 -4.40 20.65
N LEU A 181 0.72 -4.03 19.95
CA LEU A 181 0.81 -2.76 19.22
C LEU A 181 -0.27 -2.68 18.13
N LYS A 182 -0.45 -3.75 17.33
CA LYS A 182 -1.53 -3.83 16.34
C LYS A 182 -2.89 -3.61 16.97
N LYS A 183 -3.15 -4.27 18.11
CA LYS A 183 -4.40 -4.10 18.84
C LYS A 183 -4.60 -2.64 19.28
N LEU A 184 -3.58 -2.00 19.86
CA LEU A 184 -3.66 -0.59 20.28
C LEU A 184 -3.86 0.37 19.09
N PHE A 185 -3.21 0.09 17.96
CA PHE A 185 -3.29 0.90 16.75
C PHE A 185 -4.69 0.82 16.10
N PHE A 186 -5.28 -0.38 15.99
CA PHE A 186 -6.58 -0.58 15.35
C PHE A 186 -7.79 -0.41 16.29
N GLN A 187 -7.60 -0.32 17.62
CA GLN A 187 -8.68 -0.11 18.58
C GLN A 187 -8.91 1.35 18.98
N GLN A 188 -8.02 2.27 18.61
CA GLN A 188 -8.26 3.70 18.77
C GLN A 188 -9.17 4.19 17.64
N LYS A 189 -10.48 4.23 17.93
CA LYS A 189 -11.48 4.94 17.10
C LYS A 189 -11.12 6.42 17.04
#